data_AF-A0A841D6D2-F1
#
_entry.id   AF-A0A841D6D2-F1
#
_cell.length_a   1.000
_cell.length_b   1.000
_cell.length_c   1.000
_cell.angle_alpha   90.00
_cell.angle_beta   90.00
_cell.angle_gamma   90.00
#
_symmetry.space_group_name_H-M   'P 1'
#
loop_
_entity.id
_entity.type
_entity.pdbx_description
1 polymer ?
#
loop_
_entity_poly.entity_id
_entity_poly.type
_entity_poly.pdbx_seq_one_letter_code
_entity_poly.pdbx_strand_id
1 'polypeptide(L)' 'MELILIVGVALGFWWVWDRRRHPVRSCRRCGGSGKRRSAWNGAAYGACSRCGGKGETKR' A
#
# COMPACT_ATOMS: atom_id res chain seq x y z
N MET A 1 -5.18 -31.39 -15.59
CA MET A 1 -6.23 -30.39 -15.34
C MET A 1 -6.42 -30.13 -13.84
N GLU A 2 -6.52 -31.18 -13.01
CA GLU A 2 -6.75 -31.02 -11.56
C GLU A 2 -5.66 -30.22 -10.82
N LEU A 3 -4.38 -30.43 -11.17
CA LEU A 3 -3.27 -29.65 -10.57
C LEU A 3 -3.36 -28.15 -10.84
N ILE A 4 -3.85 -27.75 -12.02
CA ILE A 4 -4.00 -26.33 -12.37
C ILE A 4 -5.09 -25.69 -11.51
N LEU A 5 -6.19 -26.42 -11.27
CA LEU A 5 -7.27 -25.97 -10.39
C LEU A 5 -6.78 -25.81 -8.94
N ILE A 6 -6.04 -26.79 -8.43
CA ILE A 6 -5.50 -26.75 -7.06
C ILE A 6 -4.56 -25.56 -6.87
N VAL A 7 -3.63 -25.35 -7.81
CA VAL A 7 -2.68 -24.23 -7.77
C VAL A 7 -3.41 -22.89 -7.90
N GLY A 8 -4.39 -22.79 -8.80
CA GLY A 8 -5.19 -21.57 -8.96
C GLY A 8 -5.96 -21.19 -7.69
N VAL A 9 -6.59 -22.18 -7.04
CA VAL A 9 -7.31 -21.95 -5.78
C VAL A 9 -6.35 -21.60 -4.64
N ALA A 10 -5.21 -22.27 -4.53
CA ALA A 10 -4.20 -21.98 -3.51
C ALA A 10 -3.63 -20.56 -3.66
N LEU A 11 -3.32 -20.13 -4.89
CA LEU A 11 -2.85 -18.78 -5.18
C LEU A 11 -3.93 -17.73 -4.88
N GLY A 12 -5.18 -17.99 -5.29
CA GLY A 12 -6.31 -17.11 -4.99
C GLY A 12 -6.53 -16.96 -3.48
N PHE A 13 -6.50 -18.06 -2.74
CA PHE A 13 -6.64 -18.05 -1.29
C PHE A 13 -5.49 -17.31 -0.60
N TRP A 14 -4.25 -17.56 -1.02
CA TRP A 14 -3.07 -16.89 -0.49
C TRP A 14 -3.13 -15.37 -0.74
N TRP A 15 -3.52 -14.95 -1.94
CA TRP A 15 -3.68 -13.54 -2.29
C TRP A 15 -4.75 -12.83 -1.45
N VAL A 16 -5.92 -13.46 -1.27
CA VAL A 16 -7.00 -12.90 -0.44
C VAL A 16 -6.56 -12.83 1.03
N TRP A 17 -5.90 -13.88 1.52
CA TRP A 17 -5.39 -13.94 2.88
C TRP A 17 -4.35 -12.85 3.14
N ASP A 18 -3.39 -12.67 2.23
CA ASP A 18 -2.35 -11.64 2.33
C ASP A 18 -2.95 -10.23 2.39
N ARG A 19 -3.89 -9.91 1.49
CA ARG A 19 -4.61 -8.63 1.50
C ARG A 19 -5.41 -8.39 2.78
N ARG A 20 -6.01 -9.42 3.36
CA ARG A 20 -6.74 -9.30 4.64
C ARG A 20 -5.80 -9.10 5.83
N ARG A 21 -4.65 -9.78 5.82
CA ARG A 21 -3.69 -9.76 6.94
C ARG A 21 -2.83 -8.49 6.95
N HIS A 22 -2.56 -7.93 5.78
CA HIS A 22 -1.88 -6.65 5.62
C HIS A 22 -2.81 -5.61 4.99
N PRO A 23 -3.82 -5.09 5.72
CA PRO A 23 -4.67 -4.03 5.22
C PRO A 23 -3.79 -2.79 4.98
N VAL A 24 -3.41 -2.58 3.71
CA VAL A 24 -2.77 -1.35 3.27
C VAL A 24 -3.78 -0.22 3.46
N ARG A 25 -3.50 0.64 4.44
CA ARG A 25 -4.30 1.84 4.66
C ARG A 25 -3.61 3.01 3.99
N SER A 26 -4.38 3.84 3.30
CA SER A 26 -3.93 5.14 2.84
C SER A 26 -3.33 5.91 4.01
N CYS A 27 -2.13 6.44 3.80
CA CYS A 27 -1.44 7.19 4.84
C CYS A 27 -2.27 8.44 5.16
N ARG A 28 -2.88 8.48 6.36
CA ARG A 28 -3.74 9.59 6.81
C ARG A 28 -3.04 10.96 6.79
N ARG A 29 -1.71 10.98 6.80
CA ARG A 29 -0.92 12.23 6.84
C ARG A 29 -0.73 12.88 5.47
N CYS A 30 -0.73 12.09 4.40
CA CYS A 30 -0.68 12.60 3.03
C CYS A 30 -1.95 12.30 2.22
N GLY A 31 -2.96 11.69 2.86
CA GLY A 31 -4.24 11.36 2.21
C GLY A 31 -4.15 10.28 1.13
N GLY A 32 -3.07 9.48 1.10
CA GLY A 32 -2.84 8.51 0.03
C GLY A 32 -1.86 8.96 -1.04
N SER A 33 -1.55 10.25 -1.14
CA SER A 33 -0.76 10.79 -2.26
C SER A 33 0.73 10.46 -2.22
N GLY A 34 1.24 9.94 -1.10
CA GLY A 34 2.66 9.64 -0.89
C GLY A 34 3.57 10.86 -0.77
N LYS A 35 3.10 12.03 -1.20
CA LYS A 35 3.84 13.29 -1.23
C LYS A 35 3.20 14.30 -0.29
N ARG A 36 4.01 15.17 0.31
CA ARG A 36 3.54 16.29 1.14
C ARG A 36 4.23 17.57 0.67
N ARG A 37 3.47 18.66 0.56
CA ARG A 37 4.04 19.98 0.29
C ARG A 37 4.99 20.35 1.44
N SER A 38 6.20 20.80 1.10
CA SER A 38 7.21 21.19 2.06
C SER A 38 6.74 22.42 2.85
N ALA A 39 6.89 22.38 4.17
CA ALA A 39 6.52 23.49 5.04
C ALA A 39 7.44 24.71 4.85
N TRP A 40 8.68 24.48 4.41
CA TRP A 40 9.68 25.53 4.18
C TRP A 40 9.72 26.08 2.75
N ASN A 41 9.15 25.35 1.78
CA ASN A 41 9.11 25.80 0.40
C ASN A 41 7.81 25.33 -0.24
N GLY A 42 6.84 26.24 -0.35
CA GLY A 42 5.48 25.94 -0.81
C GLY A 42 5.40 25.43 -2.25
N ALA A 43 6.47 25.61 -3.04
CA ALA A 43 6.62 25.08 -4.39
C ALA A 43 7.16 23.64 -4.43
N ALA A 44 7.78 23.16 -3.34
CA ALA A 44 8.41 21.84 -3.29
C ALA A 44 7.49 20.78 -2.69
N TYR A 45 7.49 19.59 -3.28
CA TYR A 45 6.82 18.40 -2.75
C TYR A 45 7.87 17.40 -2.26
N GLY A 46 7.85 17.10 -0.97
CA GLY A 46 8.69 16.06 -0.36
C GLY A 46 7.97 14.73 -0.28
N ALA A 47 8.74 13.65 -0.19
CA ALA A 47 8.18 12.35 0.20
C ALA A 47 7.56 12.46 1.59
N CYS A 48 6.36 11.90 1.77
CA CYS A 48 5.73 11.89 3.09
C CYS A 48 6.56 11.00 4.01
N SER A 49 7.18 11.61 5.03
CA SER A 49 8.08 10.94 5.98
C SER A 49 7.40 9.82 6.78
N ARG A 50 6.08 9.84 6.92
CA ARG A 50 5.33 8.77 7.61
C ARG A 50 5.17 7.49 6.80
N CYS A 51 5.02 7.59 5.49
CA CYS A 51 4.84 6.44 4.60
C CYS A 51 6.04 6.25 3.65
N GLY A 52 7.13 6.99 3.87
CA GLY A 52 8.33 6.96 3.02
C GLY A 52 8.06 7.22 1.54
N GLY A 53 7.08 8.06 1.21
CA GLY A 53 6.73 8.30 -0.21
C GLY A 53 5.70 7.34 -0.82
N LYS A 54 5.36 6.23 -0.15
CA LYS A 54 4.52 5.18 -0.74
C LYS A 54 3.03 5.52 -0.84
N GLY A 55 2.54 6.46 -0.04
CA GLY A 55 1.11 6.83 0.00
C GLY A 55 0.25 5.89 0.85
N GLU A 56 0.80 4.74 1.21
CA GLU A 56 0.16 3.72 2.01
C GLU A 56 1.05 3.28 3.16
N THR A 57 0.42 2.87 4.25
CA THR A 57 1.07 2.33 5.45
C THR A 57 0.46 0.96 5.74
N LYS A 58 1.32 -0.05 5.83
CA LYS A 58 0.93 -1.36 6.38
C LYS A 58 0.71 -1.20 7.88
N ARG A 59 -0.42 -1.71 8.38
CA ARG A 59 -0.72 -1.73 9.83
C ARG A 59 0.13 -2.79 10.52
#